data_AF-A0A8T9CSW8-F1
#
_entry.id   AF-A0A8T9CSW8-F1
#
_cell.length_a   1.000
_cell.length_b   1.000
_cell.length_c   1.000
_cell.angle_alpha   90.00
_cell.angle_beta   90.00
_cell.angle_gamma   90.00
#
_symmetry.space_group_name_H-M   'P 1'
#
loop_
_entity.id
_entity.type
_entity.pdbx_description
1 polymer ?
#
loop_
_entity_poly.entity_id
_entity_poly.type
_entity_poly.pdbx_seq_one_letter_code
_entity_poly.pdbx_strand_id
1 'polypeptide(L)'
;ATDGKPLPAFTGGSHVIVQMSDGDNQYSNAYSLLSSPHDTSCYQIAVRLKENSRGGSRFLHQQVKVGNRLTISTPNNLFALIPSARKHLFIAGGIGITPFLSHMAELQHSDVDWQLHYCSRNPESCAFRDELVQHPQAEKVHLHHSSTGTRLELARLLADIEPGTHVYTCGPEALNEAVRSEAARLAIVADTLHFEQ
;
A
#
# COMPACT_ATOMS: atom_id res chain seq x y z
N ALA A 1 -6.61 -15.52 -15.14
CA ALA A 1 -8.08 -15.39 -15.26
C ALA A 1 -8.77 -16.77 -15.15
N THR A 2 -10.11 -16.84 -15.07
CA THR A 2 -10.85 -18.12 -14.96
C THR A 2 -10.74 -19.01 -16.20
N ASP A 3 -10.30 -18.43 -17.32
CA ASP A 3 -9.98 -19.09 -18.59
C ASP A 3 -8.48 -19.33 -18.78
N GLY A 4 -7.66 -19.10 -17.74
CA GLY A 4 -6.21 -19.27 -17.77
C GLY A 4 -5.45 -18.19 -18.54
N LYS A 5 -6.13 -17.20 -19.12
CA LYS A 5 -5.47 -16.09 -19.83
C LYS A 5 -4.80 -15.12 -18.85
N PRO A 6 -3.80 -14.35 -19.35
CA PRO A 6 -3.25 -13.20 -18.63
C PRO A 6 -4.36 -12.27 -18.15
N LEU A 7 -4.24 -11.81 -16.91
CA LEU A 7 -5.07 -10.75 -16.35
C LEU A 7 -4.67 -9.40 -16.97
N PRO A 8 -5.56 -8.39 -16.95
CA PRO A 8 -5.20 -7.03 -17.34
C PRO A 8 -3.93 -6.55 -16.62
N ALA A 9 -3.03 -5.89 -17.33
CA ALA A 9 -1.89 -5.24 -16.68
C ALA A 9 -2.36 -4.09 -15.78
N PHE A 10 -1.54 -3.75 -14.78
CA PHE A 10 -1.77 -2.64 -13.87
C PHE A 10 -0.42 -1.96 -13.56
N THR A 11 -0.44 -0.87 -12.79
CA THR A 11 0.75 -0.19 -12.25
C THR A 11 0.69 -0.16 -10.72
N GLY A 12 1.83 0.02 -10.04
CA GLY A 12 1.89 0.08 -8.59
C GLY A 12 0.91 1.09 -8.01
N GLY A 13 0.32 0.74 -6.86
CA GLY A 13 -0.77 1.52 -6.25
C GLY A 13 -2.16 1.26 -6.83
N SER A 14 -2.31 0.41 -7.86
CA SER A 14 -3.65 0.04 -8.34
C SER A 14 -4.44 -0.76 -7.32
N HIS A 15 -5.77 -0.66 -7.39
CA HIS A 15 -6.70 -1.48 -6.62
C HIS A 15 -7.74 -2.15 -7.52
N VAL A 16 -8.39 -3.17 -6.97
CA VAL A 16 -9.59 -3.81 -7.54
C VAL A 16 -10.76 -3.72 -6.57
N ILE A 17 -11.97 -3.65 -7.10
CA ILE A 17 -13.20 -3.76 -6.30
C ILE A 17 -13.61 -5.23 -6.30
N VAL A 18 -13.63 -5.86 -5.12
CA VAL A 18 -14.15 -7.22 -4.93
C VAL A 18 -15.64 -7.12 -4.61
N GLN A 19 -16.46 -7.76 -5.43
CA GLN A 19 -17.91 -7.86 -5.23
C GLN A 19 -18.25 -9.17 -4.51
N MET A 20 -19.08 -9.08 -3.48
CA MET A 20 -19.45 -10.20 -2.62
C MET A 20 -20.95 -10.19 -2.36
N SER A 21 -21.53 -11.38 -2.25
CA SER A 21 -22.95 -11.58 -1.96
C SER A 21 -23.11 -12.59 -0.83
N ASP A 22 -23.94 -12.27 0.16
CA ASP A 22 -24.28 -13.13 1.29
C ASP A 22 -25.78 -13.08 1.56
N GLY A 23 -26.53 -14.03 0.99
CA GLY A 23 -27.99 -13.97 0.90
C GLY A 23 -28.44 -12.72 0.12
N ASP A 24 -29.30 -11.91 0.74
CA ASP A 24 -29.77 -10.64 0.16
C ASP A 24 -28.77 -9.49 0.31
N ASN A 25 -27.67 -9.69 1.06
CA ASN A 25 -26.68 -8.65 1.26
C ASN A 25 -25.67 -8.61 0.11
N GLN A 26 -25.34 -7.40 -0.33
CA GLN A 26 -24.32 -7.14 -1.35
C GLN A 26 -23.24 -6.22 -0.76
N TYR A 27 -21.98 -6.58 -0.98
CA TYR A 27 -20.83 -5.83 -0.53
C TYR A 27 -19.87 -5.56 -1.70
N SER A 28 -19.20 -4.42 -1.67
CA SER A 28 -18.15 -4.07 -2.63
C SER A 28 -17.06 -3.32 -1.89
N ASN A 29 -15.86 -3.90 -1.87
CA ASN A 29 -14.72 -3.31 -1.17
C ASN A 29 -13.54 -3.19 -2.14
N ALA A 30 -12.88 -2.04 -2.13
CA ALA A 30 -11.61 -1.85 -2.80
C ALA A 30 -10.48 -2.50 -1.98
N TYR A 31 -9.54 -3.16 -2.68
CA TYR A 31 -8.30 -3.67 -2.10
C TYR A 31 -7.15 -3.38 -3.06
N SER A 32 -6.08 -2.78 -2.56
CA SER A 32 -4.85 -2.54 -3.33
C SER A 32 -4.24 -3.87 -3.79
N LEU A 33 -3.79 -3.89 -5.04
CA LEU A 33 -3.00 -4.98 -5.59
C LEU A 33 -1.59 -4.89 -5.03
N LEU A 34 -1.11 -6.00 -4.47
CA LEU A 34 0.25 -6.10 -3.91
C LEU A 34 1.18 -7.02 -4.72
N SER A 35 0.63 -7.76 -5.69
CA SER A 35 1.42 -8.56 -6.63
C SER A 35 2.29 -7.65 -7.52
N SER A 36 3.32 -8.23 -8.14
CA SER A 36 4.14 -7.49 -9.10
C SER A 36 3.30 -7.05 -10.31
N PRO A 37 3.35 -5.78 -10.73
CA PRO A 37 2.73 -5.32 -11.97
C PRO A 37 3.29 -6.00 -13.23
N HIS A 38 4.48 -6.61 -13.13
CA HIS A 38 5.12 -7.36 -14.21
C HIS A 38 4.61 -8.79 -14.35
N ASP A 39 3.83 -9.29 -13.37
CA ASP A 39 3.21 -10.62 -13.42
C ASP A 39 1.70 -10.49 -13.67
N THR A 40 1.28 -10.91 -14.86
CA THR A 40 -0.15 -10.93 -15.26
C THR A 40 -0.81 -12.28 -15.03
N SER A 41 -0.10 -13.26 -14.45
CA SER A 41 -0.66 -14.58 -14.17
C SER A 41 -1.62 -14.56 -12.97
N CYS A 42 -1.39 -13.67 -12.00
CA CYS A 42 -2.18 -13.58 -10.79
C CYS A 42 -2.31 -12.14 -10.26
N TYR A 43 -3.37 -11.91 -9.48
CA TYR A 43 -3.50 -10.75 -8.61
C TYR A 43 -3.44 -11.20 -7.16
N GLN A 44 -2.77 -10.42 -6.33
CA GLN A 44 -2.73 -10.63 -4.88
C GLN A 44 -3.30 -9.41 -4.16
N ILE A 45 -4.10 -9.68 -3.12
CA ILE A 45 -4.66 -8.67 -2.21
C ILE A 45 -4.45 -9.15 -0.77
N ALA A 46 -4.37 -8.20 0.17
CA ALA A 46 -4.39 -8.49 1.59
C ALA A 46 -5.64 -7.91 2.24
N VAL A 47 -6.38 -8.73 2.97
CA VAL A 47 -7.67 -8.33 3.55
C VAL A 47 -7.52 -8.30 5.07
N ARG A 48 -7.53 -7.10 5.65
CA ARG A 48 -7.65 -6.96 7.11
C ARG A 48 -9.09 -7.15 7.54
N LEU A 49 -9.33 -8.04 8.52
CA LEU A 49 -10.63 -8.14 9.18
C LEU A 49 -10.88 -6.88 10.01
N LYS A 50 -11.89 -6.10 9.62
CA LYS A 50 -12.33 -4.93 10.41
C LYS A 50 -13.24 -5.40 11.55
N GLU A 51 -12.99 -4.94 12.78
CA GLU A 51 -13.83 -5.25 13.95
C GLU A 51 -15.30 -4.85 13.70
N ASN A 52 -15.51 -3.61 13.25
CA ASN A 52 -16.82 -3.08 12.86
C ASN A 52 -17.11 -3.28 11.36
N SER A 53 -16.85 -4.48 10.84
CA SER A 53 -17.10 -4.80 9.43
C SER A 53 -18.59 -4.72 9.08
N ARG A 54 -18.92 -3.97 8.02
CA ARG A 54 -20.25 -3.95 7.39
C ARG A 54 -20.61 -5.26 6.69
N GLY A 55 -19.69 -6.22 6.61
CA GLY A 55 -19.90 -7.54 6.00
C GLY A 55 -18.71 -7.98 5.16
N GLY A 56 -18.29 -7.16 4.18
CA GLY A 56 -17.31 -7.56 3.15
C GLY A 56 -16.00 -8.18 3.67
N SER A 57 -15.28 -7.51 4.58
CA SER A 57 -14.01 -8.09 5.11
C SER A 57 -14.24 -9.37 5.92
N ARG A 58 -15.41 -9.49 6.58
CA ARG A 58 -15.78 -10.69 7.35
C ARG A 58 -16.16 -11.83 6.41
N PHE A 59 -16.87 -11.54 5.32
CA PHE A 59 -17.19 -12.50 4.27
C PHE A 59 -15.92 -13.12 3.67
N LEU A 60 -14.94 -12.30 3.30
CA LEU A 60 -13.67 -12.78 2.74
C LEU A 60 -12.88 -13.67 3.72
N HIS A 61 -12.95 -13.39 5.03
CA HIS A 61 -12.29 -14.20 6.06
C HIS A 61 -13.01 -15.51 6.37
N GLN A 62 -14.35 -15.53 6.31
CA GLN A 62 -15.14 -16.64 6.84
C GLN A 62 -15.71 -17.57 5.75
N GLN A 63 -16.05 -17.02 4.58
CA GLN A 63 -16.79 -17.74 3.54
C GLN A 63 -15.93 -18.11 2.35
N VAL A 64 -14.92 -17.29 2.02
CA VAL A 64 -14.08 -17.53 0.84
C VAL A 64 -13.02 -18.58 1.12
N LYS A 65 -12.96 -19.59 0.26
CA LYS A 65 -12.01 -20.70 0.29
C LYS A 65 -11.33 -20.88 -1.06
N VAL A 66 -10.20 -21.58 -1.06
CA VAL A 66 -9.51 -21.99 -2.29
C VAL A 66 -10.50 -22.69 -3.23
N GLY A 67 -10.47 -22.31 -4.50
CA GLY A 67 -11.38 -22.81 -5.53
C GLY A 67 -12.68 -22.01 -5.69
N ASN A 68 -13.00 -21.10 -4.77
CA ASN A 68 -14.12 -20.17 -4.98
C ASN A 68 -13.82 -19.17 -6.10
N ARG A 69 -14.89 -18.74 -6.78
CA ARG A 69 -14.84 -17.70 -7.81
C ARG A 69 -15.27 -16.38 -7.19
N LEU A 70 -14.49 -15.35 -7.42
CA LEU A 70 -14.81 -13.98 -7.00
C LEU A 70 -14.98 -13.11 -8.25
N THR A 71 -15.91 -12.16 -8.17
CA THR A 71 -16.07 -11.12 -9.18
C THR A 71 -15.27 -9.90 -8.74
N ILE A 72 -14.40 -9.41 -9.63
CA ILE A 72 -13.60 -8.21 -9.40
C ILE A 72 -13.76 -7.23 -10.55
N SER A 73 -13.59 -5.94 -10.27
CA SER A 73 -13.40 -4.94 -11.33
C SER A 73 -12.09 -5.16 -12.08
N THR A 74 -11.92 -4.48 -13.22
CA THR A 74 -10.58 -4.22 -13.74
C THR A 74 -9.78 -3.38 -12.74
N PRO A 75 -8.43 -3.45 -12.75
CA PRO A 75 -7.61 -2.57 -11.94
C PRO A 75 -7.89 -1.10 -12.26
N ASN A 76 -7.91 -0.27 -11.23
CA ASN A 76 -7.95 1.18 -11.32
C ASN A 76 -6.84 1.77 -10.46
N ASN A 77 -6.23 2.87 -10.88
CA ASN A 77 -5.12 3.48 -10.15
C ASN A 77 -5.36 4.95 -9.86
N LEU A 78 -5.48 5.28 -8.57
CA LEU A 78 -5.59 6.65 -8.07
C LEU A 78 -4.35 7.06 -7.24
N PHE A 79 -3.33 6.20 -7.22
CA PHE A 79 -2.15 6.32 -6.38
C PHE A 79 -0.87 5.99 -7.16
N ALA A 80 -0.86 6.27 -8.47
CA ALA A 80 0.25 5.96 -9.36
C ALA A 80 1.52 6.76 -9.03
N LEU A 81 2.67 6.17 -9.33
CA LEU A 81 3.95 6.88 -9.25
C LEU A 81 4.02 8.00 -10.30
N ILE A 82 4.53 9.17 -9.90
CA ILE A 82 4.80 10.26 -10.83
C ILE A 82 6.10 9.94 -11.60
N PRO A 83 6.06 9.74 -12.93
CA PRO A 83 7.23 9.29 -13.69
C PRO A 83 8.39 10.28 -13.72
N SER A 84 8.12 11.57 -13.51
CA SER A 84 9.14 12.62 -13.46
C SER A 84 9.77 12.82 -12.09
N ALA A 85 9.37 12.05 -11.08
CA ALA A 85 9.98 12.12 -9.76
C ALA A 85 11.43 11.64 -9.81
N ARG A 86 12.31 12.31 -9.05
CA ARG A 86 13.70 11.86 -8.87
C ARG A 86 13.80 10.77 -7.81
N LYS A 87 12.91 10.83 -6.83
CA LYS A 87 12.84 9.89 -5.70
C LYS A 87 11.41 9.71 -5.24
N HIS A 88 11.07 8.50 -4.80
CA HIS A 88 9.80 8.21 -4.14
C HIS A 88 10.00 7.90 -2.65
N LEU A 89 9.40 8.70 -1.77
CA LEU A 89 9.40 8.46 -0.34
C LEU A 89 8.05 7.86 0.08
N PHE A 90 8.05 6.60 0.50
CA PHE A 90 6.87 5.87 0.95
C PHE A 90 6.77 5.89 2.47
N ILE A 91 5.61 6.30 3.00
CA ILE A 91 5.29 6.29 4.43
C ILE A 91 4.06 5.42 4.65
N ALA A 92 4.26 4.24 5.22
CA ALA A 92 3.23 3.23 5.40
C ALA A 92 2.80 3.11 6.86
N GLY A 93 1.52 2.80 7.10
CA GLY A 93 0.99 2.49 8.42
C GLY A 93 0.06 1.28 8.43
N GLY A 94 0.36 0.26 9.22
CA GLY A 94 -0.47 -0.95 9.34
C GLY A 94 -0.71 -1.64 7.99
N ILE A 95 -1.96 -1.91 7.61
CA ILE A 95 -2.28 -2.56 6.33
C ILE A 95 -2.05 -1.65 5.11
N GLY A 96 -1.84 -0.34 5.31
CA GLY A 96 -1.49 0.62 4.25
C GLY A 96 -0.13 0.36 3.58
N ILE A 97 0.59 -0.70 3.98
CA ILE A 97 1.76 -1.20 3.26
C ILE A 97 1.43 -1.77 1.88
N THR A 98 0.19 -2.25 1.67
CA THR A 98 -0.19 -3.00 0.47
C THR A 98 0.06 -2.28 -0.87
N PRO A 99 -0.31 -1.00 -1.08
CA PRO A 99 0.03 -0.33 -2.34
C PRO A 99 1.55 -0.20 -2.55
N PHE A 100 2.32 -0.04 -1.47
CA PHE A 100 3.77 0.14 -1.58
C PHE A 100 4.51 -1.14 -1.99
N LEU A 101 3.96 -2.32 -1.70
CA LEU A 101 4.54 -3.57 -2.20
C LEU A 101 4.52 -3.65 -3.73
N SER A 102 3.42 -3.24 -4.37
CA SER A 102 3.36 -3.20 -5.84
C SER A 102 4.18 -2.04 -6.42
N HIS A 103 4.29 -0.90 -5.73
CA HIS A 103 5.23 0.16 -6.12
C HIS A 103 6.69 -0.29 -6.08
N MET A 104 7.10 -0.98 -5.01
CA MET A 104 8.46 -1.51 -4.89
C MET A 104 8.75 -2.52 -6.02
N ALA A 105 7.79 -3.38 -6.33
CA ALA A 105 7.91 -4.33 -7.43
C ALA A 105 7.99 -3.65 -8.81
N GLU A 106 7.25 -2.56 -9.03
CA GLU A 106 7.34 -1.73 -10.26
C GLU A 106 8.70 -1.05 -10.38
N LEU A 107 9.24 -0.55 -9.27
CA LEU A 107 10.51 0.18 -9.22
C LEU A 107 11.74 -0.75 -9.24
N GLN A 108 11.58 -2.05 -9.03
CA GLN A 108 12.69 -3.00 -8.99
C GLN A 108 13.52 -3.01 -10.29
N HIS A 109 12.91 -2.66 -11.42
CA HIS A 109 13.57 -2.57 -12.73
C HIS A 109 13.81 -1.12 -13.19
N SER A 110 13.71 -0.16 -12.28
CA SER A 110 13.87 1.28 -12.53
C SER A 110 15.14 1.81 -11.84
N ASP A 111 15.76 2.83 -12.43
CA ASP A 111 16.87 3.58 -11.82
C ASP A 111 16.38 4.67 -10.85
N VAL A 112 15.06 4.87 -10.73
CA VAL A 112 14.47 5.87 -9.82
C VAL A 112 14.65 5.41 -8.37
N ASP A 113 15.20 6.28 -7.54
CA ASP A 113 15.43 5.98 -6.13
C ASP A 113 14.12 5.94 -5.34
N TRP A 114 14.09 5.14 -4.27
CA TRP A 114 12.95 5.06 -3.38
C TRP A 114 13.36 4.72 -1.96
N GLN A 115 12.50 5.03 -1.01
CA GLN A 115 12.70 4.70 0.40
C GLN A 115 11.36 4.41 1.05
N LEU A 116 11.30 3.40 1.93
CA LEU A 116 10.10 3.03 2.67
C LEU A 116 10.29 3.25 4.16
N HIS A 117 9.40 4.02 4.78
CA HIS A 117 9.25 4.11 6.23
C HIS A 117 7.94 3.44 6.64
N TYR A 118 8.04 2.27 7.28
CA TYR A 118 6.87 1.50 7.67
C TYR A 118 6.63 1.54 9.19
N CYS A 119 5.56 2.21 9.58
CA CYS A 119 5.13 2.39 10.96
C CYS A 119 4.14 1.30 11.38
N SER A 120 4.42 0.65 12.51
CA SER A 120 3.53 -0.32 13.15
C SER A 120 3.58 -0.19 14.68
N ARG A 121 2.61 -0.81 15.38
CA ARG A 121 2.59 -0.78 16.84
C ARG A 121 3.67 -1.68 17.40
N ASN A 122 3.68 -2.92 16.95
CA ASN A 122 4.64 -3.94 17.35
C ASN A 122 5.10 -4.74 16.12
N PRO A 123 6.25 -5.43 16.19
CA PRO A 123 6.75 -6.23 15.08
C PRO A 123 5.75 -7.26 14.55
N GLU A 124 4.90 -7.81 15.41
CA GLU A 124 3.89 -8.82 15.06
C GLU A 124 2.73 -8.23 14.24
N SER A 125 2.47 -6.92 14.36
CA SER A 125 1.47 -6.19 13.56
C SER A 125 2.01 -5.65 12.24
N CYS A 126 3.29 -5.88 11.96
CA CYS A 126 3.97 -5.46 10.74
C CYS A 126 3.71 -6.50 9.64
N ALA A 127 2.62 -6.32 8.90
CA ALA A 127 2.29 -7.22 7.79
C ALA A 127 3.41 -7.19 6.73
N PHE A 128 3.74 -8.35 6.17
CA PHE A 128 4.81 -8.51 5.17
C PHE A 128 6.22 -8.16 5.68
N ARG A 129 6.45 -8.17 7.00
CA ARG A 129 7.76 -7.84 7.57
C ARG A 129 8.86 -8.74 7.03
N ASP A 130 8.62 -10.05 6.95
CA ASP A 130 9.66 -11.01 6.58
C ASP A 130 10.06 -10.85 5.11
N GLU A 131 9.08 -10.57 4.24
CA GLU A 131 9.29 -10.23 2.84
C GLU A 131 10.07 -8.91 2.69
N LEU A 132 9.75 -7.90 3.51
CA LEU A 132 10.44 -6.61 3.49
C LEU A 132 11.89 -6.70 3.95
N VAL A 133 12.19 -7.47 5.00
CA VAL A 133 13.58 -7.63 5.48
C VAL A 133 14.42 -8.54 4.58
N GLN A 134 13.79 -9.41 3.80
CA GLN A 134 14.44 -10.26 2.80
C GLN A 134 14.50 -9.62 1.41
N HIS A 135 13.93 -8.42 1.25
CA HIS A 135 13.91 -7.72 -0.02
C HIS A 135 15.35 -7.46 -0.52
N PRO A 136 15.64 -7.57 -1.84
CA PRO A 136 16.99 -7.32 -2.38
C PRO A 136 17.56 -5.92 -2.07
N GLN A 137 16.68 -4.96 -1.79
CA GLN A 137 17.00 -3.58 -1.41
C GLN A 137 16.51 -3.26 0.01
N ALA A 138 16.62 -4.21 0.95
CA ALA A 138 16.12 -4.07 2.32
C ALA A 138 16.77 -2.88 3.07
N GLU A 139 17.95 -2.41 2.65
CA GLU A 139 18.60 -1.21 3.18
C GLU A 139 17.79 0.07 2.97
N LYS A 140 16.87 0.08 1.99
CA LYS A 140 15.94 1.19 1.71
C LYS A 140 14.66 1.13 2.56
N VAL A 141 14.50 0.08 3.37
CA VAL A 141 13.31 -0.16 4.21
C VAL A 141 13.62 0.12 5.67
N HIS A 142 12.87 1.07 6.25
CA HIS A 142 13.00 1.49 7.63
C HIS A 142 11.73 1.13 8.40
N LEU A 143 11.86 0.18 9.33
CA LEU A 143 10.75 -0.25 10.18
C LEU A 143 10.72 0.55 11.49
N HIS A 144 9.56 1.09 11.82
CA HIS A 144 9.32 1.87 13.03
C HIS A 144 8.25 1.18 13.88
N HIS A 145 8.62 0.71 15.07
CA HIS A 145 7.74 0.03 16.01
C HIS A 145 7.56 0.85 17.28
N SER A 146 6.37 1.43 17.46
CA SER A 146 6.13 2.34 18.58
C SER A 146 6.23 1.69 19.96
N SER A 147 5.99 0.37 20.06
CA SER A 147 6.16 -0.42 21.30
C SER A 147 7.61 -0.63 21.70
N THR A 148 8.56 -0.61 20.77
CA THR A 148 10.00 -0.77 21.06
C THR A 148 10.73 0.58 21.12
N GLY A 149 9.98 1.69 21.11
CA GLY A 149 10.51 3.05 21.22
C GLY A 149 11.05 3.63 19.91
N THR A 150 10.98 2.91 18.79
CA THR A 150 11.36 3.44 17.48
C THR A 150 10.16 4.16 16.86
N ARG A 151 10.26 5.49 16.75
CA ARG A 151 9.24 6.32 16.10
C ARG A 151 9.85 6.99 14.88
N LEU A 152 9.00 7.18 13.87
CA LEU A 152 9.34 7.98 12.71
C LEU A 152 9.52 9.43 13.15
N GLU A 153 10.75 9.94 13.05
CA GLU A 153 11.07 11.37 13.22
C GLU A 153 10.62 12.14 11.97
N LEU A 154 9.30 12.29 11.82
CA LEU A 154 8.67 12.81 10.62
C LEU A 154 9.16 14.21 10.25
N ALA A 155 9.32 15.09 11.24
CA ALA A 155 9.80 16.45 11.03
C ALA A 155 11.21 16.49 10.42
N ARG A 156 12.09 15.60 10.86
CA ARG A 156 13.44 15.49 10.32
C ARG A 156 13.41 14.89 8.91
N LEU A 157 12.67 13.79 8.73
CA LEU A 157 12.53 13.14 7.43
C LEU A 157 12.02 14.11 6.35
N LEU A 158 11.01 14.92 6.69
CA LEU A 158 10.42 15.89 5.78
C LEU A 158 11.21 17.21 5.66
N ALA A 159 12.13 17.51 6.57
CA ALA A 159 13.04 18.65 6.43
C ALA A 159 14.18 18.34 5.45
N ASP A 160 14.58 17.07 5.34
CA ASP A 160 15.74 16.61 4.57
C ASP A 160 15.39 16.15 3.13
N ILE A 161 14.13 16.30 2.69
CA ILE A 161 13.71 15.86 1.35
C ILE A 161 14.35 16.68 0.25
N GLU A 162 14.91 15.96 -0.71
CA GLU A 162 15.57 16.53 -1.88
C GLU A 162 14.55 17.03 -2.91
N PRO A 163 14.88 18.10 -3.68
CA PRO A 163 14.04 18.56 -4.77
C PRO A 163 13.71 17.47 -5.79
N GLY A 164 12.42 17.35 -6.14
CA GLY A 164 11.92 16.29 -7.02
C GLY A 164 11.57 14.98 -6.32
N THR A 165 11.61 14.93 -4.97
CA THR A 165 11.06 13.83 -4.19
C THR A 165 9.52 13.92 -4.14
N HIS A 166 8.84 12.81 -4.39
CA HIS A 166 7.41 12.68 -4.19
C HIS A 166 7.13 11.80 -2.96
N VAL A 167 6.33 12.30 -2.03
CA VAL A 167 5.98 11.62 -0.78
C VAL A 167 4.61 10.96 -0.95
N TYR A 168 4.55 9.65 -0.71
CA TYR A 168 3.31 8.88 -0.75
C TYR A 168 3.03 8.33 0.64
N THR A 169 1.82 8.52 1.14
CA THR A 169 1.42 8.05 2.46
C THR A 169 0.14 7.24 2.41
N CYS A 170 0.15 6.07 3.05
CA CYS A 170 -1.04 5.26 3.24
C CYS A 170 -1.01 4.59 4.62
N GLY A 171 -2.02 4.85 5.44
CA GLY A 171 -2.09 4.32 6.79
C GLY A 171 -3.27 4.87 7.59
N PRO A 172 -3.28 4.69 8.92
CA PRO A 172 -4.31 5.26 9.78
C PRO A 172 -4.41 6.77 9.62
N GLU A 173 -5.61 7.33 9.79
CA GLU A 173 -5.87 8.76 9.60
C GLU A 173 -4.91 9.67 10.38
N ALA A 174 -4.55 9.28 11.60
CA ALA A 174 -3.59 10.02 12.42
C ALA A 174 -2.19 10.11 11.78
N LEU A 175 -1.74 9.09 11.04
CA LEU A 175 -0.47 9.13 10.32
C LEU A 175 -0.59 10.04 9.10
N ASN A 176 -1.65 9.89 8.30
CA ASN A 176 -1.90 10.71 7.12
C ASN A 176 -1.97 12.20 7.50
N GLU A 177 -2.70 12.54 8.56
CA GLU A 177 -2.82 13.92 9.03
C GLU A 177 -1.50 14.46 9.60
N ALA A 178 -0.72 13.63 10.32
CA ALA A 178 0.60 14.05 10.78
C ALA A 178 1.52 14.41 9.61
N VAL A 179 1.53 13.62 8.53
CA VAL A 179 2.29 13.93 7.31
C VAL A 179 1.78 15.21 6.64
N ARG A 180 0.46 15.40 6.50
CA ARG A 180 -0.12 16.63 5.93
C ARG A 180 0.28 17.87 6.73
N SER A 181 0.07 17.82 8.04
CA SER A 181 0.34 18.93 8.95
C SER A 181 1.83 19.31 8.94
N GLU A 182 2.73 18.32 9.01
CA GLU A 182 4.16 18.58 9.01
C GLU A 182 4.67 19.06 7.64
N ALA A 183 4.15 18.51 6.55
CA ALA A 183 4.46 18.96 5.21
C ALA A 183 4.03 20.41 4.96
N ALA A 184 2.84 20.79 5.44
CA ALA A 184 2.36 22.16 5.38
C ALA A 184 3.26 23.11 6.20
N ARG A 185 3.68 22.69 7.40
CA ARG A 185 4.61 23.45 8.27
C ARG A 185 5.94 23.75 7.57
N LEU A 186 6.42 22.80 6.77
CA LEU A 186 7.67 22.90 6.00
C LEU A 186 7.49 23.47 4.59
N ALA A 187 6.28 23.89 4.22
CA ALA A 187 5.93 24.41 2.91
C ALA A 187 6.30 23.49 1.74
N ILE A 188 6.16 22.16 1.93
CA ILE A 188 6.32 21.19 0.85
C ILE A 188 5.23 21.41 -0.20
N VAL A 189 5.61 21.36 -1.48
CA VAL A 189 4.69 21.55 -2.60
C VAL A 189 3.61 20.46 -2.60
N ALA A 190 2.35 20.88 -2.57
CA ALA A 190 1.19 19.97 -2.45
C ALA A 190 1.17 18.87 -3.53
N ASP A 191 1.54 19.20 -4.77
CA ASP A 191 1.56 18.26 -5.91
C ASP A 191 2.59 17.12 -5.75
N THR A 192 3.53 17.26 -4.81
CA THR A 192 4.49 16.21 -4.46
C THR A 192 4.00 15.30 -3.34
N LEU A 193 2.82 15.56 -2.77
CA LEU A 193 2.24 14.81 -1.67
C LEU A 193 1.04 13.98 -2.15
N HIS A 194 1.10 12.68 -1.94
CA HIS A 194 0.12 11.71 -2.42
C HIS A 194 -0.40 10.91 -1.23
N PHE A 195 -1.73 10.73 -1.14
CA PHE A 195 -2.35 10.03 0.00
C PHE A 195 -3.41 9.03 -0.44
N GLU A 196 -3.42 7.86 0.20
CA GLU A 196 -4.46 6.83 0.08
C GLU A 196 -5.00 6.44 1.47
N GLN A 197 -6.30 6.14 1.58
CA GLN A 197 -7.00 5.74 2.82
C GLN A 197 -7.55 4.31 2.74
#